data_AF-A0A538J393-F1
#
_entry.id   AF-A0A538J393-F1
#
_cell.length_a   1.000
_cell.length_b   1.000
_cell.length_c   1.000
_cell.angle_alpha   90.00
_cell.angle_beta   90.00
_cell.angle_gamma   90.00
#
_symmetry.space_group_name_H-M   'P 1'
#
loop_
_entity.id
_entity.type
_entity.pdbx_description
1 polymer ?
#
loop_
_entity_poly.entity_id
_entity_poly.type
_entity_poly.pdbx_seq_one_letter_code
_entity_poly.pdbx_strand_id
1 'polypeptide(L)' 'MSGDQVVRISPRATSFTAVCEACVELDAISGWSGSTFAGRLDLDLDHGTFLCRRGHAVRVEREGAGETGVAAA' A
#
# COMPACT_ATOMS: atom_id res chain seq x y z
N MET A 1 9.41 -0.03 -15.73
CA MET A 1 8.10 0.55 -15.35
C MET A 1 8.01 0.39 -13.84
N SER A 2 8.21 1.46 -13.07
CA SER A 2 8.03 1.38 -11.62
C SER A 2 6.54 1.33 -11.36
N GLY A 3 6.01 0.15 -11.07
CA GLY A 3 4.60 -0.05 -10.77
C GLY A 3 4.22 0.81 -9.57
N ASP A 4 3.24 1.69 -9.76
CA ASP A 4 2.59 2.42 -8.67
C ASP A 4 1.74 1.39 -7.91
N GLN A 5 2.33 0.73 -6.90
CA GLN A 5 1.60 -0.23 -6.08
C GLN A 5 0.65 0.54 -5.17
N VAL A 6 -0.64 0.21 -5.24
CA VAL A 6 -1.69 0.81 -4.41
C VAL A 6 -2.27 -0.25 -3.47
N VAL A 7 -2.17 -0.02 -2.16
CA VAL A 7 -2.70 -0.89 -1.11
C VAL A 7 -3.92 -0.24 -0.49
N ARG A 8 -5.06 -0.92 -0.55
CA ARG A 8 -6.30 -0.46 0.08
C ARG A 8 -6.42 -1.00 1.51
N ILE A 9 -6.68 -0.13 2.46
CA ILE A 9 -6.87 -0.49 3.87
C ILE A 9 -8.26 -0.11 4.34
N SER A 10 -8.80 -0.81 5.35
CA SER A 10 -10.12 -0.49 5.89
C SER A 10 -10.21 0.96 6.39
N PRO A 11 -11.39 1.60 6.32
CA PRO A 11 -11.55 3.02 6.66
C PRO A 11 -11.30 3.33 8.15
N ARG A 12 -11.26 2.32 9.01
CA ARG A 12 -10.91 2.45 10.45
C ARG A 12 -9.55 1.86 10.79
N ALA A 13 -8.82 1.32 9.81
CA ALA A 13 -7.47 0.83 10.03
C ALA A 13 -6.53 2.01 10.25
N THR A 14 -5.86 2.02 11.39
CA THR A 14 -4.77 2.97 11.70
C THR A 14 -3.41 2.37 11.41
N SER A 15 -3.33 1.04 11.37
CA SER A 15 -2.12 0.27 11.10
C SER A 15 -2.42 -0.74 10.00
N PHE A 16 -1.43 -0.97 9.14
CA PHE A 16 -1.54 -1.91 8.04
C PHE A 16 -0.22 -2.64 7.85
N THR A 17 -0.30 -3.84 7.30
CA THR A 17 0.85 -4.57 6.80
C THR A 17 0.65 -4.77 5.31
N ALA A 18 1.59 -4.27 4.52
CA ALA A 18 1.57 -4.32 3.08
C ALA A 18 2.75 -5.14 2.57
N VAL A 19 2.55 -5.84 1.45
CA VAL A 19 3.64 -6.43 0.68
C VAL A 19 4.08 -5.40 -0.34
N CYS A 20 5.38 -5.35 -0.66
CA CYS A 20 5.91 -4.58 -1.77
C CYS A 20 6.08 -5.50 -2.98
N GLU A 21 5.23 -5.36 -3.99
CA GLU A 21 5.29 -6.12 -5.24
C GLU A 21 6.66 -6.02 -5.91
N ALA A 22 7.25 -4.81 -5.98
CA ALA A 22 8.59 -4.64 -6.52
C ALA A 22 9.64 -5.46 -5.73
N CYS A 23 9.50 -5.55 -4.40
CA CYS A 23 10.35 -6.42 -3.61
C CYS A 23 10.05 -7.90 -3.89
N VAL A 24 8.79 -8.30 -4.05
CA VAL A 24 8.41 -9.69 -4.40
C VAL A 24 8.97 -10.09 -5.76
N GLU A 25 8.93 -9.22 -6.76
CA GLU A 25 9.50 -9.50 -8.08
C GLU A 25 11.03 -9.62 -8.04
N LEU A 26 11.70 -8.69 -7.36
CA LEU A 26 13.13 -8.79 -7.09
C LEU A 26 13.47 -10.06 -6.32
N ASP A 27 12.58 -10.44 -5.40
CA ASP A 27 12.82 -11.55 -4.52
C ASP A 27 12.53 -12.92 -5.11
N ALA A 28 11.58 -13.03 -6.02
CA ALA A 28 11.33 -14.24 -6.79
C ALA A 28 12.60 -14.73 -7.52
N ILE A 29 13.55 -13.83 -7.76
CA ILE A 29 14.85 -14.09 -8.37
C ILE A 29 15.91 -14.52 -7.31
N SER A 30 15.77 -14.11 -6.04
CA SER A 30 16.77 -14.27 -4.97
C SER A 30 16.38 -15.14 -3.77
N GLY A 31 15.11 -15.51 -3.58
CA GLY A 31 14.64 -16.45 -2.56
C GLY A 31 14.53 -15.93 -1.11
N TRP A 32 14.34 -14.62 -0.91
CA TRP A 32 14.28 -13.91 0.37
C TRP A 32 12.91 -13.29 0.71
N SER A 33 12.13 -13.96 1.56
CA SER A 33 10.77 -13.60 1.99
C SER A 33 10.61 -12.33 2.87
N GLY A 34 11.28 -11.22 2.51
CA GLY A 34 11.33 -9.95 3.24
C GLY A 34 10.54 -8.82 2.60
N SER A 35 9.54 -9.12 1.78
CA SER A 35 8.81 -8.12 0.98
C SER A 35 7.67 -7.43 1.73
N THR A 36 7.40 -7.80 2.98
CA THR A 36 6.38 -7.17 3.83
C THR A 36 6.93 -6.00 4.65
N PHE A 37 6.14 -4.94 4.77
CA PHE A 37 6.39 -3.81 5.66
C PHE A 37 5.11 -3.41 6.37
N ALA A 38 5.25 -2.95 7.62
CA ALA A 38 4.14 -2.40 8.39
C ALA A 38 4.23 -0.88 8.40
N GLY A 39 3.10 -0.23 8.22
CA GLY A 39 2.98 1.22 8.24
C GLY A 39 1.79 1.66 9.09
N ARG A 40 1.79 2.95 9.42
CA ARG A 40 0.68 3.60 10.10
C ARG A 40 0.14 4.70 9.19
N LEU A 41 -1.16 4.66 8.91
CA LEU A 41 -1.86 5.75 8.24
C LEU A 41 -2.78 6.40 9.27
N ASP A 42 -2.59 7.69 9.50
CA ASP A 42 -3.44 8.43 10.45
C ASP A 42 -4.89 8.50 9.95
N LEU A 43 -5.86 8.56 10.87
CA LEU A 43 -7.29 8.61 10.52
C LEU A 43 -7.65 9.88 9.74
N ASP A 44 -6.87 10.94 9.93
CA ASP A 44 -7.04 12.22 9.21
C ASP A 44 -6.59 12.14 7.74
N LEU A 45 -5.78 11.14 7.38
CA LEU A 45 -5.23 10.96 6.04
C LEU A 45 -5.97 9.88 5.26
N ASP A 46 -6.49 10.26 4.11
CA ASP A 46 -7.25 9.40 3.21
C ASP A 46 -6.33 8.50 2.34
N HIS A 47 -5.14 9.02 2.04
CA HIS A 47 -4.06 8.30 1.37
C HIS A 47 -2.70 8.73 1.90
N GLY A 48 -1.69 7.87 1.74
CA GLY A 48 -0.30 8.15 2.09
C GLY A 48 0.65 7.39 1.19
N THR A 49 1.83 7.97 0.95
CA THR A 49 2.92 7.28 0.25
C THR A 49 3.92 6.77 1.27
N PHE A 50 4.19 5.47 1.24
CA PHE A 50 5.10 4.80 2.15
C PHE A 50 6.26 4.20 1.37
N LEU A 51 7.45 4.26 1.93
CA LEU A 51 8.63 3.63 1.35
C LEU A 51 8.84 2.28 2.02
N CYS A 52 9.00 1.22 1.22
CA CYS A 52 9.42 -0.07 1.76
C CYS A 52 10.87 0.00 2.28
N ARG A 53 11.35 -1.04 2.98
CA ARG A 53 12.75 -1.09 3.49
C ARG A 53 13.84 -0.94 2.42
N ARG A 54 13.51 -1.17 1.15
CA ARG A 54 14.42 -1.01 0.00
C ARG A 54 14.24 0.33 -0.73
N GLY A 55 13.28 1.16 -0.32
CA GLY A 55 13.03 2.48 -0.92
C GLY A 55 12.00 2.50 -2.06
N HIS A 56 11.22 1.44 -2.27
CA HIS A 56 10.12 1.46 -3.24
C HIS A 56 8.92 2.25 -2.69
N ALA A 57 8.37 3.13 -3.51
CA ALA A 57 7.15 3.86 -3.19
C ALA A 57 5.94 2.94 -3.31
N VAL A 58 5.14 2.89 -2.24
CA VAL A 58 3.87 2.19 -2.16
C VAL A 58 2.83 3.19 -1.70
N ARG A 59 1.79 3.37 -2.52
CA ARG A 59 0.65 4.19 -2.17
C ARG A 59 -0.30 3.36 -1.34
N VAL A 60 -0.78 3.92 -0.24
CA VAL A 60 -1.74 3.28 0.65
C VAL A 60 -2.94 4.20 0.75
N GLU A 61 -4.12 3.67 0.49
CA GLU A 61 -5.37 4.43 0.37
C GLU A 61 -6.43 3.76 1.25
N ARG A 62 -7.30 4.55 1.87
CA ARG A 62 -8.44 4.01 2.60
C ARG A 62 -9.52 3.55 1.63
N GLU A 63 -10.16 2.42 1.93
CA GLU A 63 -11.41 2.05 1.28
C GLU A 63 -12.45 3.17 1.51
N GLY A 64 -13.05 3.65 0.42
CA GLY A 64 -13.93 4.83 0.39
C GLY A 64 -13.26 6.13 -0.08
N ALA A 65 -11.93 6.24 -0.04
CA ALA A 65 -11.16 7.39 -0.53
C ALA A 65 -11.34 7.64 -2.03
N GLY A 66 -11.36 6.55 -2.79
CA GLY A 66 -11.51 6.54 -4.25
C GLY A 66 -12.95 6.40 -4.75
N GLU A 67 -13.93 6.33 -3.84
CA GLU A 67 -15.34 6.05 -4.17
C GLU A 67 -16.24 7.27 -3.93
N THR A 68 -15.72 8.49 -4.02
CA THR A 68 -16.57 9.67 -4.25
C THR A 68 -16.76 9.84 -5.76
N GLY A 69 -17.46 8.88 -6.36
CA GLY A 69 -17.61 8.78 -7.81
C GLY A 69 -18.69 7.78 -8.23
N VAL A 70 -19.92 7.97 -7.72
CA VAL A 70 -21.21 7.44 -8.23
C VAL A 70 -21.42 5.92 -8.22
N ALA A 71 -22.32 5.48 -7.34
CA ALA A 71 -23.42 4.58 -7.71
C ALA A 71 -24.67 4.99 -6.94
N ALA A 72 -25.26 6.13 -7.34
CA ALA A 72 -26.66 6.40 -7.12
C ALA A 72 -27.42 5.92 -8.36
N ALA A 73 -28.26 4.90 -8.22
CA ALA A 73 -29.51 4.66 -8.95
C ALA A 73 -30.14 3.35 -8.45
#